data_AF-A0A368ZM19-F1
#
_entry.id   AF-A0A368ZM19-F1
#
_cell.length_a   1.000
_cell.length_b   1.000
_cell.length_c   1.000
_cell.angle_alpha   90.00
_cell.angle_beta   90.00
_cell.angle_gamma   90.00
#
_symmetry.space_group_name_H-M   'P 1'
#
loop_
_entity.id
_entity.type
_entity.pdbx_description
1 polymer ?
#
loop_
_entity_poly.entity_id
_entity_poly.type
_entity_poly.pdbx_seq_one_letter_code
_entity_poly.pdbx_strand_id
1 'polypeptide(L)'
;MNKHLNIYKTYSKVNRENYQLEDDLTRALAIVLQENDVFLHQFLNHILTQKENVYSNIFDDYTNKNPIEIDIQKPVESIDGFDHLFAVRISGNAMGNDFYNQNHNQEYNPVTDLFIQIDNMAVIFEVKPNNHNSTAQLYNQAFNTIKSDESLTMQNDVTAVDFNWPLIMQMAVRVNNYQIAINKKSRLLDNFISYIKMHNYQWLPQLSLSALNFTENSSSISKRLNDAIENSDNTAINNRLGIKCNFGWAEEILLYLNLKTEKVSFSVYPGNTKAQGYHIFKSDGEPQFKKTLYINKEDRKINKNYHIKFSGQSYITGLWAGEKDFKKPLYTKANFYNHSGRKKKSLHWDSIKNLLDTTFNDDYDWKEYCKWDKKLIDSNRTQFDISFGYELSISIPFKELQLLDTDKNDLTNLIHLINEVKEAFKTVLIK
;
A
#
# COMPACT_ATOMS: atom_id res chain seq x y z
N MET A 1 -0.53 -25.95 -4.79
CA MET A 1 0.79 -26.42 -5.26
C MET A 1 1.71 -26.63 -4.06
N ASN A 2 2.58 -27.64 -4.08
CA ASN A 2 3.47 -27.93 -2.96
C ASN A 2 4.55 -26.84 -2.85
N LYS A 3 4.47 -26.00 -1.80
CA LYS A 3 5.45 -24.93 -1.51
C LYS A 3 6.89 -25.42 -1.38
N HIS A 4 7.09 -26.72 -1.14
CA HIS A 4 8.39 -27.37 -1.00
C HIS A 4 9.11 -27.62 -2.34
N LEU A 5 8.44 -27.43 -3.49
CA LEU A 5 9.05 -27.59 -4.83
C LEU A 5 9.47 -26.26 -5.48
N ASN A 6 9.40 -25.14 -4.75
CA ASN A 6 9.90 -23.86 -5.22
C ASN A 6 11.41 -23.79 -4.97
N ILE A 7 12.20 -23.80 -6.04
CA ILE A 7 13.67 -23.81 -5.99
C ILE A 7 14.27 -22.57 -5.33
N TYR A 8 13.53 -21.47 -5.28
CA TYR A 8 13.96 -20.23 -4.60
C TYR A 8 13.80 -20.32 -3.08
N LYS A 9 12.99 -21.28 -2.58
CA LYS A 9 12.81 -21.50 -1.15
C LYS A 9 13.80 -22.54 -0.65
N THR A 10 14.68 -22.13 0.24
CA THR A 10 15.58 -23.07 0.93
C THR A 10 14.87 -23.76 2.08
N TYR A 11 15.29 -24.99 2.40
CA TYR A 11 14.68 -25.82 3.46
C TYR A 11 15.08 -25.39 4.89
N SER A 12 15.99 -24.43 5.07
CA SER A 12 16.58 -24.13 6.38
C SER A 12 15.79 -23.07 7.18
N LYS A 13 15.66 -23.27 8.49
CA LYS A 13 14.95 -22.37 9.45
C LYS A 13 15.83 -21.27 10.09
N VAL A 14 17.08 -21.12 9.67
CA VAL A 14 18.02 -20.16 10.30
C VAL A 14 17.69 -18.75 9.82
N ASN A 15 17.78 -17.74 10.69
CA ASN A 15 17.55 -16.29 10.46
C ASN A 15 18.33 -15.72 9.24
N ARG A 16 17.92 -16.08 8.03
CA ARG A 16 18.50 -15.58 6.77
C ARG A 16 17.98 -14.21 6.38
N GLU A 17 16.77 -13.87 6.82
CA GLU A 17 16.09 -12.61 6.49
C GLU A 17 16.92 -11.37 6.82
N ASN A 18 17.87 -11.46 7.76
CA ASN A 18 18.74 -10.35 8.14
C ASN A 18 20.16 -10.38 7.53
N TYR A 19 20.64 -11.51 6.99
CA TYR A 19 22.05 -11.66 6.59
C TYR A 19 22.32 -12.31 5.23
N GLN A 20 21.37 -13.06 4.64
CA GLN A 20 21.57 -13.79 3.37
C GLN A 20 20.53 -13.46 2.31
N LEU A 21 19.64 -12.50 2.60
CA LEU A 21 18.56 -12.14 1.69
C LEU A 21 19.11 -11.55 0.37
N GLU A 22 20.19 -10.78 0.43
CA GLU A 22 20.88 -10.22 -0.74
C GLU A 22 21.33 -11.33 -1.71
N ASP A 23 22.16 -12.26 -1.24
CA ASP A 23 22.63 -13.42 -2.02
C ASP A 23 21.47 -14.27 -2.56
N ASP A 24 20.47 -14.57 -1.72
CA ASP A 24 19.34 -15.39 -2.13
C ASP A 24 18.47 -14.66 -3.20
N LEU A 25 18.35 -13.33 -3.14
CA LEU A 25 17.68 -12.52 -4.16
C LEU A 25 18.47 -12.47 -5.47
N THR A 26 19.78 -12.24 -5.39
CA THR A 26 20.69 -12.24 -6.54
C THR A 26 20.65 -13.58 -7.26
N ARG A 27 20.78 -14.69 -6.52
CA ARG A 27 20.68 -16.03 -7.09
C ARG A 27 19.30 -16.30 -7.71
N ALA A 28 18.22 -15.86 -7.05
CA ALA A 28 16.88 -16.03 -7.59
C ALA A 28 16.70 -15.27 -8.92
N LEU A 29 17.24 -14.05 -9.00
CA LEU A 29 17.24 -13.24 -10.21
C LEU A 29 18.07 -13.90 -11.33
N ALA A 30 19.28 -14.36 -11.04
CA ALA A 30 20.15 -15.04 -12.01
C ALA A 30 19.45 -16.27 -12.63
N ILE A 31 18.88 -17.14 -11.79
CA ILE A 31 18.18 -18.34 -12.24
C ILE A 31 16.98 -17.98 -13.13
N VAL A 32 16.15 -17.00 -12.74
CA VAL A 32 14.97 -16.67 -13.57
C VAL A 32 15.37 -16.01 -14.90
N LEU A 33 16.48 -15.29 -14.95
CA LEU A 33 17.03 -14.73 -16.18
C LEU A 33 17.55 -15.83 -17.11
N GLN A 34 18.22 -16.86 -16.58
CA GLN A 34 18.67 -18.01 -17.38
C GLN A 34 17.50 -18.84 -17.96
N GLU A 35 16.37 -18.87 -17.25
CA GLU A 35 15.29 -19.84 -17.51
C GLU A 35 14.04 -19.23 -18.17
N ASN A 36 13.96 -17.91 -18.30
CA ASN A 36 12.86 -17.23 -18.95
C ASN A 36 13.37 -16.23 -19.99
N ASP A 37 13.43 -16.68 -21.23
CA ASP A 37 13.87 -15.95 -22.42
C ASP A 37 13.16 -14.60 -22.62
N VAL A 38 11.83 -14.57 -22.47
CA VAL A 38 11.05 -13.34 -22.61
C VAL A 38 11.38 -12.34 -21.50
N PHE A 39 11.59 -12.82 -20.27
CA PHE A 39 11.99 -11.97 -19.16
C PHE A 39 13.42 -11.46 -19.33
N LEU A 40 14.37 -12.31 -19.71
CA LEU A 40 15.75 -11.95 -20.03
C LEU A 40 15.80 -10.86 -21.11
N HIS A 41 15.07 -11.05 -22.21
CA HIS A 41 15.01 -10.08 -23.28
C HIS A 41 14.50 -8.72 -22.80
N GLN A 42 13.39 -8.68 -22.03
CA GLN A 42 12.86 -7.41 -21.49
C GLN A 42 13.85 -6.75 -20.51
N PHE A 43 14.52 -7.57 -19.68
CA PHE A 43 15.51 -7.13 -18.72
C PHE A 43 16.73 -6.49 -19.40
N LEU A 44 17.30 -7.16 -20.41
CA LEU A 44 18.44 -6.65 -21.17
C LEU A 44 18.07 -5.46 -22.03
N ASN A 45 16.88 -5.47 -22.66
CA ASN A 45 16.40 -4.31 -23.42
C ASN A 45 16.36 -3.04 -22.56
N HIS A 46 15.96 -3.13 -21.30
CA HIS A 46 15.95 -1.97 -20.41
C HIS A 46 17.36 -1.41 -20.14
N ILE A 47 18.35 -2.28 -19.91
CA ILE A 47 19.74 -1.91 -19.61
C ILE A 47 20.42 -1.34 -20.86
N LEU A 48 20.36 -2.08 -21.97
CA LEU A 48 21.13 -1.79 -23.17
C LEU A 48 20.59 -0.57 -23.95
N THR A 49 19.32 -0.20 -23.74
CA THR A 49 18.77 1.04 -24.31
C THR A 49 19.19 2.31 -23.57
N GLN A 50 19.89 2.20 -22.43
CA GLN A 50 20.46 3.35 -21.73
C GLN A 50 21.65 3.98 -22.50
N LYS A 51 22.24 3.24 -23.45
CA LYS A 51 23.23 3.76 -24.39
C LYS A 51 22.69 3.65 -25.81
N GLU A 52 22.78 4.75 -26.55
CA GLU A 52 22.19 4.86 -27.89
C GLU A 52 22.73 3.75 -28.81
N ASN A 53 21.84 3.17 -29.61
CA ASN A 53 22.13 2.14 -30.64
C ASN A 53 22.75 0.83 -30.14
N VAL A 54 23.05 0.66 -28.85
CA VAL A 54 23.69 -0.57 -28.34
C VAL A 54 22.77 -1.78 -28.54
N TYR A 55 21.53 -1.70 -28.06
CA TYR A 55 20.58 -2.82 -28.19
C TYR A 55 20.37 -3.28 -29.64
N SER A 56 20.12 -2.33 -30.55
CA SER A 56 19.92 -2.62 -31.98
C SER A 56 21.17 -3.23 -32.61
N ASN A 57 22.36 -2.68 -32.33
CA ASN A 57 23.61 -3.20 -32.89
C ASN A 57 23.87 -4.67 -32.48
N ILE A 58 23.44 -5.07 -31.28
CA ILE A 58 23.60 -6.44 -30.81
C ILE A 58 22.53 -7.36 -31.41
N PHE A 59 21.26 -6.97 -31.39
CA PHE A 59 20.16 -7.91 -31.65
C PHE A 59 19.52 -7.80 -33.04
N ASP A 60 19.86 -6.79 -33.85
CA ASP A 60 19.36 -6.68 -35.23
C ASP A 60 20.18 -7.53 -36.23
N ASP A 61 21.41 -7.91 -35.88
CA ASP A 61 22.22 -8.83 -36.69
C ASP A 61 21.82 -10.29 -36.40
N TYR A 62 21.55 -11.05 -37.46
CA TYR A 62 21.11 -12.44 -37.42
C TYR A 62 22.27 -13.46 -37.51
N THR A 63 23.53 -13.00 -37.56
CA THR A 63 24.72 -13.86 -37.72
C THR A 63 25.70 -13.75 -36.55
N ASN A 64 26.50 -14.80 -36.35
CA ASN A 64 27.65 -14.84 -35.43
C ASN A 64 27.41 -14.34 -33.98
N LYS A 65 26.35 -14.84 -33.32
CA LYS A 65 26.06 -14.48 -31.92
C LYS A 65 26.67 -15.46 -30.94
N ASN A 66 27.32 -14.94 -29.91
CA ASN A 66 27.72 -15.75 -28.76
C ASN A 66 26.54 -15.94 -27.80
N PRO A 67 26.47 -17.07 -27.09
CA PRO A 67 25.51 -17.24 -26.01
C PRO A 67 25.70 -16.16 -24.93
N ILE A 68 24.59 -15.71 -24.34
CA ILE A 68 24.63 -14.81 -23.19
C ILE A 68 25.07 -15.62 -21.97
N GLU A 69 26.13 -15.20 -21.30
CA GLU A 69 26.63 -15.84 -20.09
C GLU A 69 26.13 -15.07 -18.86
N ILE A 70 25.68 -15.79 -17.83
CA ILE A 70 25.16 -15.21 -16.59
C ILE A 70 25.85 -15.91 -15.42
N ASP A 71 26.59 -15.14 -14.63
CA ASP A 71 27.31 -15.59 -13.43
C ASP A 71 26.87 -14.80 -12.19
N ILE A 72 27.14 -15.35 -11.00
CA ILE A 72 26.98 -14.65 -9.72
C ILE A 72 28.32 -14.65 -8.99
N GLN A 73 28.57 -13.63 -8.17
CA GLN A 73 29.79 -13.54 -7.36
C GLN A 73 31.08 -13.60 -8.20
N LYS A 74 31.13 -12.85 -9.33
CA LYS A 74 32.29 -12.83 -10.24
C LYS A 74 33.32 -11.79 -9.78
N PRO A 75 34.60 -12.17 -9.55
CA PRO A 75 35.67 -11.20 -9.26
C PRO A 75 35.92 -10.29 -10.46
N VAL A 76 36.05 -8.97 -10.25
CA VAL A 76 36.19 -8.02 -11.36
C VAL A 76 37.46 -8.21 -12.17
N GLU A 77 38.53 -8.74 -11.56
CA GLU A 77 39.80 -9.03 -12.27
C GLU A 77 39.66 -10.14 -13.33
N SER A 78 38.59 -10.95 -13.25
CA SER A 78 38.29 -12.03 -14.20
C SER A 78 37.36 -11.60 -15.32
N ILE A 79 36.99 -10.32 -15.38
CA ILE A 79 36.12 -9.75 -16.40
C ILE A 79 37.02 -9.11 -17.46
N ASP A 80 37.05 -9.71 -18.65
CA ASP A 80 37.82 -9.26 -19.80
C ASP A 80 36.99 -9.39 -21.10
N GLY A 81 37.58 -9.00 -22.24
CA GLY A 81 36.97 -9.21 -23.55
C GLY A 81 35.74 -8.34 -23.86
N PHE A 82 35.69 -7.12 -23.32
CA PHE A 82 34.60 -6.18 -23.57
C PHE A 82 35.13 -4.79 -23.97
N ASP A 83 34.35 -4.08 -24.79
CA ASP A 83 34.61 -2.70 -25.21
C ASP A 83 33.73 -1.69 -24.45
N HIS A 84 32.69 -2.17 -23.77
CA HIS A 84 31.78 -1.32 -23.00
C HIS A 84 31.24 -2.05 -21.75
N LEU A 85 31.13 -1.31 -20.64
CA LEU A 85 30.65 -1.80 -19.35
C LEU A 85 29.34 -1.11 -18.97
N PHE A 86 28.33 -1.90 -18.63
CA PHE A 86 27.13 -1.41 -17.93
C PHE A 86 27.27 -1.66 -16.43
N ALA A 87 27.19 -0.61 -15.63
CA ALA A 87 27.21 -0.69 -14.18
C ALA A 87 25.78 -0.50 -13.64
N VAL A 88 25.16 -1.59 -13.20
CA VAL A 88 23.73 -1.62 -12.85
C VAL A 88 23.54 -1.69 -11.35
N ARG A 89 22.76 -0.76 -10.81
CA ARG A 89 22.35 -0.79 -9.40
C ARG A 89 20.95 -1.39 -9.27
N ILE A 90 20.80 -2.42 -8.45
CA ILE A 90 19.50 -2.97 -8.07
C ILE A 90 19.27 -2.68 -6.58
N SER A 91 18.40 -1.73 -6.25
CA SER A 91 18.02 -1.45 -4.85
C SER A 91 16.53 -1.15 -4.70
N GLY A 92 16.07 -0.91 -3.48
CA GLY A 92 14.67 -0.55 -3.23
C GLY A 92 14.27 0.84 -3.73
N ASN A 93 15.24 1.74 -3.91
CA ASN A 93 15.03 3.12 -4.38
C ASN A 93 15.81 3.38 -5.68
N ALA A 94 15.41 4.43 -6.39
CA ALA A 94 16.13 4.89 -7.57
C ALA A 94 17.53 5.42 -7.23
N MET A 95 18.48 5.17 -8.14
CA MET A 95 19.81 5.77 -8.11
C MET A 95 19.75 7.27 -8.43
N GLY A 96 20.57 8.08 -7.74
CA GLY A 96 20.73 9.50 -8.04
C GLY A 96 21.68 9.75 -9.21
N ASN A 97 21.85 11.03 -9.57
CA ASN A 97 22.77 11.46 -10.64
C ASN A 97 24.22 11.63 -10.15
N ASP A 98 24.64 10.86 -9.13
CA ASP A 98 25.91 11.02 -8.44
C ASP A 98 26.94 9.95 -8.80
N PHE A 99 26.62 8.99 -9.68
CA PHE A 99 27.52 7.90 -10.05
C PHE A 99 28.89 8.40 -10.54
N TYR A 100 28.93 9.33 -11.50
CA TYR A 100 30.20 9.84 -12.04
C TYR A 100 30.91 10.85 -11.11
N ASN A 101 30.24 11.28 -10.04
CA ASN A 101 30.80 12.21 -9.05
C ASN A 101 31.45 11.47 -7.86
N GLN A 102 31.37 10.15 -7.83
CA GLN A 102 32.07 9.37 -6.82
C GLN A 102 33.59 9.56 -7.00
N ASN A 103 34.27 9.85 -5.90
CA ASN A 103 35.69 10.22 -5.88
C ASN A 103 36.54 9.26 -5.04
N HIS A 104 35.92 8.23 -4.47
CA HIS A 104 36.61 7.26 -3.65
C HIS A 104 37.04 6.08 -4.52
N ASN A 105 38.26 6.16 -5.04
CA ASN A 105 38.87 5.13 -5.88
C ASN A 105 39.73 4.23 -4.99
N GLN A 106 39.12 3.17 -4.45
CA GLN A 106 39.88 2.15 -3.75
C GLN A 106 40.36 1.11 -4.75
N GLU A 107 41.66 0.87 -4.83
CA GLU A 107 42.21 -0.24 -5.59
C GLU A 107 42.11 -1.53 -4.77
N TYR A 108 41.27 -2.45 -5.23
CA TYR A 108 41.14 -3.80 -4.69
C TYR A 108 40.54 -4.71 -5.77
N ASN A 109 40.24 -5.96 -5.44
CA ASN A 109 39.53 -6.88 -6.31
C ASN A 109 38.11 -7.13 -5.77
N PRO A 110 37.15 -6.24 -6.06
CA PRO A 110 35.77 -6.46 -5.69
C PRO A 110 35.17 -7.69 -6.39
N VAL A 111 34.11 -8.21 -5.79
CA VAL A 111 33.27 -9.27 -6.37
C VAL A 111 31.91 -8.64 -6.69
N THR A 112 31.38 -8.92 -7.89
CA THR A 112 30.05 -8.44 -8.31
C THR A 112 28.97 -9.40 -7.82
N ASP A 113 27.76 -8.90 -7.55
CA ASP A 113 26.66 -9.79 -7.14
C ASP A 113 26.18 -10.65 -8.31
N LEU A 114 25.93 -10.01 -9.45
CA LEU A 114 25.53 -10.63 -10.71
C LEU A 114 26.43 -10.08 -11.82
N PHE A 115 26.70 -10.91 -12.81
CA PHE A 115 27.45 -10.58 -14.01
C PHE A 115 26.75 -11.16 -15.24
N ILE A 116 26.70 -10.40 -16.33
CA ILE A 116 26.23 -10.86 -17.62
C ILE A 116 27.23 -10.46 -18.71
N GLN A 117 27.69 -11.42 -19.52
CA GLN A 117 28.48 -11.16 -20.73
C GLN A 117 27.58 -11.28 -21.97
N ILE A 118 27.68 -10.31 -22.87
CA ILE A 118 26.96 -10.30 -24.15
C ILE A 118 27.92 -9.82 -25.24
N ASP A 119 28.39 -10.72 -26.09
CA ASP A 119 29.41 -10.44 -27.10
C ASP A 119 30.60 -9.64 -26.50
N ASN A 120 30.83 -8.42 -26.95
CA ASN A 120 31.88 -7.51 -26.48
C ASN A 120 31.41 -6.53 -25.39
N MET A 121 30.39 -6.86 -24.60
CA MET A 121 29.99 -6.03 -23.45
C MET A 121 29.87 -6.85 -22.17
N ALA A 122 30.24 -6.17 -21.09
CA ALA A 122 30.07 -6.65 -19.73
C ALA A 122 28.94 -5.87 -19.05
N VAL A 123 28.12 -6.55 -18.26
CA VAL A 123 27.14 -5.95 -17.37
C VAL A 123 27.41 -6.43 -15.96
N ILE A 124 27.75 -5.52 -15.06
CA ILE A 124 27.98 -5.80 -13.64
C ILE A 124 26.84 -5.24 -12.80
N PHE A 125 26.51 -5.94 -11.72
CA PHE A 125 25.39 -5.59 -10.87
C PHE A 125 25.82 -5.53 -9.41
N GLU A 126 25.29 -4.51 -8.72
CA GLU A 126 25.33 -4.39 -7.27
C GLU A 126 23.89 -4.38 -6.74
N VAL A 127 23.55 -5.41 -5.96
CA VAL A 127 22.21 -5.72 -5.49
C VAL A 127 22.09 -5.42 -4.01
N LYS A 128 21.05 -4.69 -3.61
CA LYS A 128 20.69 -4.49 -2.20
C LYS A 128 19.23 -4.86 -1.94
N PRO A 129 18.92 -5.58 -0.84
CA PRO A 129 17.56 -5.97 -0.49
C PRO A 129 16.72 -4.82 0.07
N ASN A 130 17.32 -3.64 0.28
CA ASN A 130 16.72 -2.50 0.95
C ASN A 130 17.08 -1.19 0.22
N ASN A 131 16.82 -0.06 0.87
CA ASN A 131 17.07 1.27 0.32
C ASN A 131 18.52 1.75 0.51
N HIS A 132 19.46 0.85 0.81
CA HIS A 132 20.87 1.21 0.96
C HIS A 132 21.43 1.77 -0.34
N ASN A 133 22.16 2.88 -0.22
CA ASN A 133 22.81 3.52 -1.35
C ASN A 133 24.16 2.83 -1.63
N SER A 134 24.16 1.95 -2.64
CA SER A 134 25.35 1.24 -3.11
C SER A 134 26.05 1.91 -4.31
N THR A 135 25.71 3.16 -4.66
CA THR A 135 26.32 3.87 -5.80
C THR A 135 27.85 3.92 -5.71
N ALA A 136 28.41 4.19 -4.53
CA ALA A 136 29.86 4.22 -4.33
C ALA A 136 30.52 2.83 -4.47
N GLN A 137 29.84 1.76 -4.06
CA GLN A 137 30.32 0.37 -4.20
C GLN A 137 30.33 -0.04 -5.67
N LEU A 138 29.23 0.22 -6.38
CA LEU A 138 29.11 -0.04 -7.81
C LEU A 138 30.12 0.76 -8.65
N TYR A 139 30.35 2.04 -8.31
CA TYR A 139 31.39 2.84 -8.96
C TYR A 139 32.78 2.23 -8.77
N ASN A 140 33.11 1.80 -7.55
CA ASN A 140 34.39 1.14 -7.27
C ASN A 140 34.53 -0.19 -8.02
N GLN A 141 33.47 -0.99 -8.11
CA GLN A 141 33.48 -2.19 -8.96
C GLN A 141 33.79 -1.83 -10.41
N ALA A 142 33.05 -0.89 -11.00
CA ALA A 142 33.26 -0.46 -12.37
C ALA A 142 34.68 0.06 -12.63
N PHE A 143 35.19 0.93 -11.73
CA PHE A 143 36.55 1.44 -11.79
C PHE A 143 37.58 0.29 -11.77
N ASN A 144 37.43 -0.66 -10.84
CA ASN A 144 38.36 -1.78 -10.73
C ASN A 144 38.22 -2.80 -11.88
N THR A 145 37.08 -2.87 -12.56
CA THR A 145 36.89 -3.68 -13.76
C THR A 145 37.66 -3.13 -14.96
N ILE A 146 37.64 -1.81 -15.18
CA ILE A 146 38.25 -1.21 -16.37
C ILE A 146 39.71 -0.76 -16.18
N LYS A 147 40.19 -0.61 -14.93
CA LYS A 147 41.51 0.02 -14.64
C LYS A 147 42.71 -0.65 -15.32
N SER A 148 42.62 -1.93 -15.66
CA SER A 148 43.71 -2.68 -16.31
C SER A 148 43.77 -2.45 -17.82
N ASP A 149 42.72 -1.86 -18.42
CA ASP A 149 42.66 -1.53 -19.83
C ASP A 149 42.74 -0.01 -20.00
N GLU A 150 43.92 0.47 -20.40
CA GLU A 150 44.18 1.91 -20.61
C GLU A 150 43.34 2.53 -21.74
N SER A 151 42.69 1.71 -22.59
CA SER A 151 41.81 2.21 -23.65
C SER A 151 40.42 2.60 -23.15
N LEU A 152 40.04 2.16 -21.96
CA LEU A 152 38.71 2.38 -21.38
C LEU A 152 38.71 3.49 -20.33
N THR A 153 37.62 4.25 -20.29
CA THR A 153 37.42 5.38 -19.38
C THR A 153 36.04 5.32 -18.73
N MET A 154 35.96 5.74 -17.45
CA MET A 154 34.70 5.79 -16.73
C MET A 154 33.65 6.66 -17.43
N GLN A 155 34.06 7.71 -18.14
CA GLN A 155 33.14 8.68 -18.74
C GLN A 155 32.55 8.22 -20.08
N ASN A 156 33.29 7.47 -20.90
CA ASN A 156 32.86 7.12 -22.25
C ASN A 156 32.39 5.66 -22.37
N ASP A 157 32.99 4.79 -21.56
CA ASP A 157 32.93 3.34 -21.74
C ASP A 157 32.19 2.64 -20.59
N VAL A 158 31.73 3.41 -19.60
CA VAL A 158 30.87 2.92 -18.51
C VAL A 158 29.52 3.65 -18.53
N THR A 159 28.45 2.88 -18.65
CA THR A 159 27.06 3.38 -18.53
C THR A 159 26.45 2.94 -17.21
N ALA A 160 26.14 3.90 -16.34
CA ALA A 160 25.45 3.63 -15.09
C ALA A 160 23.93 3.47 -15.32
N VAL A 161 23.32 2.45 -14.72
CA VAL A 161 21.89 2.14 -14.89
C VAL A 161 21.21 1.97 -13.53
N ASP A 162 20.11 2.70 -13.33
CA ASP A 162 19.19 2.45 -12.21
C ASP A 162 18.20 1.35 -12.59
N PHE A 163 18.29 0.19 -11.94
CA PHE A 163 17.39 -0.94 -12.19
C PHE A 163 16.80 -1.48 -10.88
N ASN A 164 16.02 -0.64 -10.20
CA ASN A 164 15.43 -0.96 -8.90
C ASN A 164 14.43 -2.14 -8.91
N TRP A 165 14.20 -2.75 -7.74
CA TRP A 165 13.30 -3.90 -7.57
C TRP A 165 11.87 -3.67 -8.08
N PRO A 166 11.22 -2.51 -7.84
CA PRO A 166 9.91 -2.21 -8.42
C PRO A 166 9.87 -2.32 -9.96
N LEU A 167 10.89 -1.83 -10.67
CA LEU A 167 10.98 -1.94 -12.12
C LEU A 167 11.11 -3.41 -12.57
N ILE A 168 12.02 -4.17 -11.94
CA ILE A 168 12.21 -5.59 -12.22
C ILE A 168 10.91 -6.38 -12.01
N MET A 169 10.22 -6.14 -10.88
CA MET A 169 8.97 -6.82 -10.56
C MET A 169 7.82 -6.42 -11.49
N GLN A 170 7.80 -5.17 -11.94
CA GLN A 170 6.86 -4.75 -12.97
C GLN A 170 7.05 -5.52 -14.28
N MET A 171 8.30 -5.69 -14.72
CA MET A 171 8.62 -6.48 -15.91
C MET A 171 8.27 -7.96 -15.72
N ALA A 172 8.66 -8.54 -14.59
CA ALA A 172 8.40 -9.95 -14.28
C ALA A 172 6.90 -10.27 -14.29
N VAL A 173 6.07 -9.46 -13.62
CA VAL A 173 4.61 -9.64 -13.62
C VAL A 173 4.00 -9.46 -15.00
N ARG A 174 4.46 -8.46 -15.77
CA ARG A 174 3.99 -8.25 -17.15
C ARG A 174 4.29 -9.45 -18.05
N VAL A 175 5.54 -9.94 -18.01
CA VAL A 175 5.96 -11.11 -18.79
C VAL A 175 5.19 -12.36 -18.37
N ASN A 176 5.02 -12.59 -17.07
CA ASN A 176 4.24 -13.73 -16.57
C ASN A 176 2.79 -13.68 -17.06
N ASN A 177 2.14 -12.51 -17.00
CA ASN A 177 0.78 -12.34 -17.49
C ASN A 177 0.67 -12.55 -19.01
N TYR A 178 1.63 -12.02 -19.78
CA TYR A 178 1.71 -12.27 -21.22
C TYR A 178 1.86 -13.77 -21.52
N GLN A 179 2.79 -14.45 -20.84
CA GLN A 179 3.02 -15.88 -20.99
C GLN A 179 1.80 -16.72 -20.60
N ILE A 180 1.03 -16.32 -19.57
CA ILE A 180 -0.26 -16.94 -19.25
C ILE A 180 -1.26 -16.76 -20.39
N ALA A 181 -1.38 -15.54 -20.93
CA ALA A 181 -2.33 -15.22 -22.00
C ALA A 181 -2.08 -16.01 -23.29
N ILE A 182 -0.81 -16.31 -23.61
CA ILE A 182 -0.44 -17.14 -24.77
C ILE A 182 -0.29 -18.63 -24.43
N ASN A 183 -0.72 -19.06 -23.24
CA ASN A 183 -0.62 -20.45 -22.75
C ASN A 183 0.82 -21.03 -22.75
N LYS A 184 1.83 -20.20 -22.47
CA LYS A 184 3.24 -20.57 -22.28
C LYS A 184 3.72 -20.24 -20.86
N LYS A 185 2.93 -20.60 -19.86
CA LYS A 185 3.22 -20.24 -18.45
C LYS A 185 4.60 -20.77 -18.02
N SER A 186 5.47 -19.88 -17.54
CA SER A 186 6.74 -20.26 -16.91
C SER A 186 6.56 -20.48 -15.40
N ARG A 187 6.80 -21.72 -14.95
CA ARG A 187 6.78 -22.06 -13.51
C ARG A 187 7.86 -21.31 -12.73
N LEU A 188 9.00 -21.06 -13.36
CA LEU A 188 10.15 -20.41 -12.72
C LEU A 188 9.87 -18.93 -12.50
N LEU A 189 9.33 -18.24 -13.49
CA LEU A 189 8.92 -16.84 -13.32
C LEU A 189 7.80 -16.67 -12.27
N ASP A 190 6.79 -17.54 -12.28
CA ASP A 190 5.71 -17.53 -11.27
C ASP A 190 6.23 -17.77 -9.85
N ASN A 191 7.18 -18.70 -9.70
CA ASN A 191 7.84 -19.00 -8.43
C ASN A 191 8.75 -17.84 -7.97
N PHE A 192 9.42 -17.14 -8.88
CA PHE A 192 10.24 -15.97 -8.59
C PHE A 192 9.36 -14.82 -8.08
N ILE A 193 8.27 -14.51 -8.78
CA ILE A 193 7.30 -13.48 -8.32
C ILE A 193 6.75 -13.83 -6.94
N SER A 194 6.41 -15.10 -6.72
CA SER A 194 5.91 -15.58 -5.43
C SER A 194 6.98 -15.48 -4.33
N TYR A 195 8.25 -15.70 -4.66
CA TYR A 195 9.37 -15.58 -3.74
C TYR A 195 9.58 -14.13 -3.31
N ILE A 196 9.67 -13.20 -4.26
CA ILE A 196 9.81 -11.77 -3.97
C ILE A 196 8.63 -11.25 -3.15
N LYS A 197 7.39 -11.65 -3.51
CA LYS A 197 6.19 -11.28 -2.76
C LYS A 197 6.25 -11.63 -1.27
N MET A 198 6.90 -12.73 -0.91
CA MET A 198 7.02 -13.17 0.48
C MET A 198 7.99 -12.31 1.28
N HIS A 199 9.04 -11.79 0.65
CA HIS A 199 10.07 -10.98 1.31
C HIS A 199 9.73 -9.49 1.29
N ASN A 200 9.22 -8.99 0.16
CA ASN A 200 8.82 -7.61 0.02
C ASN A 200 7.66 -7.44 -0.97
N TYR A 201 6.43 -7.47 -0.45
CA TYR A 201 5.22 -7.27 -1.25
C TYR A 201 5.07 -5.84 -1.79
N GLN A 202 5.84 -4.87 -1.28
CA GLN A 202 5.77 -3.47 -1.73
C GLN A 202 6.44 -3.27 -3.09
N TRP A 203 7.35 -4.15 -3.51
CA TRP A 203 7.97 -4.09 -4.85
C TRP A 203 7.05 -4.59 -5.97
N LEU A 204 5.96 -5.29 -5.64
CA LEU A 204 5.02 -5.72 -6.67
C LEU A 204 4.36 -4.51 -7.33
N PRO A 205 4.17 -4.52 -8.66
CA PRO A 205 3.50 -3.43 -9.34
C PRO A 205 2.10 -3.26 -8.76
N GLN A 206 1.80 -2.05 -8.32
CA GLN A 206 0.43 -1.71 -7.99
C GLN A 206 -0.35 -1.48 -9.29
N LEU A 207 -1.56 -2.00 -9.33
CA LEU A 207 -2.49 -1.76 -10.42
C LEU A 207 -3.34 -0.53 -10.10
N SER A 208 -3.69 0.23 -11.12
CA SER A 208 -4.75 1.23 -11.03
C SER A 208 -6.10 0.55 -10.78
N LEU A 209 -7.05 1.27 -10.17
CA LEU A 209 -8.39 0.75 -9.89
C LEU A 209 -9.10 0.31 -11.17
N SER A 210 -8.84 0.96 -12.31
CA SER A 210 -9.41 0.57 -13.62
C SER A 210 -9.12 -0.88 -14.01
N ALA A 211 -7.99 -1.44 -13.55
CA ALA A 211 -7.58 -2.81 -13.85
C ALA A 211 -8.02 -3.84 -12.78
N LEU A 212 -8.72 -3.42 -11.72
CA LEU A 212 -9.10 -4.27 -10.60
C LEU A 212 -10.58 -4.66 -10.64
N ASN A 213 -10.89 -5.89 -10.25
CA ASN A 213 -12.25 -6.33 -9.93
C ASN A 213 -12.57 -6.02 -8.46
N PHE A 214 -13.72 -5.40 -8.19
CA PHE A 214 -14.06 -4.97 -6.82
C PHE A 214 -14.12 -6.11 -5.80
N THR A 215 -14.73 -7.23 -6.19
CA THR A 215 -14.97 -8.35 -5.30
C THR A 215 -13.74 -9.23 -5.11
N GLU A 216 -12.96 -9.42 -6.18
CA GLU A 216 -11.78 -10.30 -6.17
C GLU A 216 -10.52 -9.59 -5.66
N ASN A 217 -10.46 -8.26 -5.72
CA ASN A 217 -9.25 -7.49 -5.45
C ASN A 217 -9.38 -6.49 -4.30
N SER A 218 -10.26 -6.77 -3.32
CA SER A 218 -10.52 -5.88 -2.17
C SER A 218 -9.25 -5.41 -1.45
N SER A 219 -8.28 -6.30 -1.19
CA SER A 219 -6.99 -5.92 -0.56
C SER A 219 -6.16 -4.98 -1.42
N SER A 220 -6.09 -5.19 -2.74
CA SER A 220 -5.38 -4.32 -3.67
C SER A 220 -6.05 -2.95 -3.79
N ILE A 221 -7.38 -2.91 -3.77
CA ILE A 221 -8.17 -1.67 -3.77
C ILE A 221 -7.93 -0.88 -2.48
N SER A 222 -8.00 -1.53 -1.31
CA SER A 222 -7.67 -0.89 -0.05
C SER A 222 -6.25 -0.36 -0.03
N LYS A 223 -5.28 -1.10 -0.57
CA LYS A 223 -3.90 -0.65 -0.70
C LYS A 223 -3.80 0.59 -1.60
N ARG A 224 -4.42 0.58 -2.78
CA ARG A 224 -4.41 1.72 -3.73
C ARG A 224 -5.01 3.00 -3.13
N LEU A 225 -6.11 2.86 -2.38
CA LEU A 225 -6.70 3.98 -1.65
C LEU A 225 -5.80 4.45 -0.50
N ASN A 226 -5.11 3.55 0.19
CA ASN A 226 -4.16 3.91 1.24
C ASN A 226 -2.94 4.64 0.67
N ASP A 227 -2.42 4.18 -0.47
CA ASP A 227 -1.29 4.82 -1.13
C ASP A 227 -1.66 6.23 -1.62
N ALA A 228 -2.89 6.43 -2.10
CA ALA A 228 -3.41 7.79 -2.37
C ALA A 228 -3.43 8.65 -1.10
N ILE A 229 -3.79 8.10 0.06
CA ILE A 229 -3.76 8.82 1.34
C ILE A 229 -2.32 9.17 1.73
N GLU A 230 -1.40 8.21 1.68
CA GLU A 230 0.00 8.38 2.08
C GLU A 230 0.77 9.34 1.16
N ASN A 231 0.38 9.45 -0.10
CA ASN A 231 0.94 10.40 -1.07
C ASN A 231 0.21 11.75 -1.10
N SER A 232 -0.64 12.02 -0.11
CA SER A 232 -1.35 13.31 0.03
C SER A 232 -0.92 14.05 1.30
N ASP A 233 -1.37 15.29 1.48
CA ASP A 233 -1.17 16.04 2.73
C ASP A 233 -2.02 15.52 3.90
N ASN A 234 -2.74 14.41 3.72
CA ASN A 234 -3.54 13.80 4.78
C ASN A 234 -2.71 12.89 5.67
N THR A 235 -3.06 12.88 6.96
CA THR A 235 -2.49 11.91 7.90
C THR A 235 -3.30 10.62 7.88
N ALA A 236 -2.69 9.52 7.47
CA ALA A 236 -3.29 8.19 7.52
C ALA A 236 -3.61 7.74 8.96
N ILE A 237 -4.57 6.82 9.10
CA ILE A 237 -4.92 6.20 10.37
C ILE A 237 -4.19 4.86 10.48
N ASN A 238 -3.51 4.63 11.60
CA ASN A 238 -2.86 3.35 11.85
C ASN A 238 -3.91 2.22 11.93
N ASN A 239 -3.63 1.09 11.27
CA ASN A 239 -4.41 -0.15 11.27
C ASN A 239 -5.79 -0.09 10.61
N ARG A 240 -6.21 1.04 10.01
CA ARG A 240 -7.50 1.16 9.32
C ARG A 240 -7.37 2.09 8.12
N LEU A 241 -8.09 1.78 7.05
CA LEU A 241 -8.15 2.64 5.87
C LEU A 241 -8.96 3.91 6.19
N GLY A 242 -8.29 5.06 6.20
CA GLY A 242 -8.91 6.32 6.55
C GLY A 242 -7.92 7.44 6.78
N ILE A 243 -8.46 8.64 6.93
CA ILE A 243 -7.69 9.86 7.18
C ILE A 243 -8.09 10.46 8.52
N LYS A 244 -7.10 10.97 9.26
CA LYS A 244 -7.38 11.79 10.44
C LYS A 244 -7.94 13.13 9.99
N CYS A 245 -8.92 13.62 10.73
CA CYS A 245 -9.41 14.98 10.63
C CYS A 245 -9.47 15.61 12.03
N ASN A 246 -9.69 16.92 12.09
CA ASN A 246 -9.90 17.59 13.38
C ASN A 246 -10.98 18.65 13.21
N PHE A 247 -12.22 18.18 13.09
CA PHE A 247 -13.38 19.06 12.92
C PHE A 247 -13.95 19.52 14.27
N GLY A 248 -13.36 19.09 15.39
CA GLY A 248 -13.88 19.26 16.76
C GLY A 248 -15.04 18.30 17.08
N TRP A 249 -15.98 18.12 16.14
CA TRP A 249 -17.08 17.16 16.28
C TRP A 249 -16.75 15.74 15.77
N ALA A 250 -15.67 15.57 15.00
CA ALA A 250 -15.14 14.28 14.56
C ALA A 250 -13.62 14.35 14.36
N GLU A 251 -12.96 13.19 14.45
CA GLU A 251 -11.49 13.04 14.39
C GLU A 251 -11.00 12.15 13.25
N GLU A 252 -11.89 11.43 12.57
CA GLU A 252 -11.52 10.54 11.47
C GLU A 252 -12.60 10.47 10.39
N ILE A 253 -12.14 10.24 9.15
CA ILE A 253 -12.96 9.78 8.03
C ILE A 253 -12.46 8.38 7.65
N LEU A 254 -13.32 7.38 7.80
CA LEU A 254 -13.02 5.99 7.51
C LEU A 254 -13.56 5.58 6.14
N LEU A 255 -12.77 4.77 5.42
CA LEU A 255 -13.15 4.23 4.14
C LEU A 255 -13.47 2.74 4.29
N TYR A 256 -14.61 2.32 3.74
CA TYR A 256 -15.09 0.94 3.78
C TYR A 256 -15.43 0.43 2.40
N LEU A 257 -14.97 -0.78 2.07
CA LEU A 257 -15.36 -1.47 0.85
C LEU A 257 -16.61 -2.31 1.10
N ASN A 258 -17.73 -1.95 0.47
CA ASN A 258 -18.97 -2.72 0.57
C ASN A 258 -19.07 -3.70 -0.60
N LEU A 259 -18.56 -4.91 -0.39
CA LEU A 259 -18.47 -5.97 -1.42
C LEU A 259 -19.83 -6.37 -2.03
N LYS A 260 -20.94 -6.18 -1.29
CA LYS A 260 -22.28 -6.53 -1.78
C LYS A 260 -22.84 -5.51 -2.76
N THR A 261 -22.50 -4.24 -2.56
CA THR A 261 -23.04 -3.12 -3.37
C THR A 261 -22.02 -2.55 -4.35
N GLU A 262 -20.78 -3.03 -4.28
CA GLU A 262 -19.65 -2.54 -5.07
C GLU A 262 -19.40 -1.04 -4.91
N LYS A 263 -19.48 -0.57 -3.66
CA LYS A 263 -19.27 0.85 -3.32
C LYS A 263 -18.16 1.02 -2.30
N VAL A 264 -17.46 2.15 -2.40
CA VAL A 264 -16.56 2.64 -1.37
C VAL A 264 -17.31 3.68 -0.55
N SER A 265 -17.47 3.41 0.74
CA SER A 265 -18.16 4.31 1.66
C SER A 265 -17.15 5.15 2.42
N PHE A 266 -17.37 6.46 2.48
CA PHE A 266 -16.62 7.39 3.32
C PHE A 266 -17.51 7.76 4.50
N SER A 267 -17.03 7.51 5.72
CA SER A 267 -17.84 7.63 6.94
C SER A 267 -17.15 8.50 7.98
N VAL A 268 -17.89 9.44 8.55
CA VAL A 268 -17.47 10.25 9.71
C VAL A 268 -18.37 9.97 10.90
N TYR A 269 -17.82 10.11 12.11
CA TYR A 269 -18.52 9.78 13.35
C TYR A 269 -18.67 11.00 14.28
N PRO A 270 -19.63 11.91 14.02
CA PRO A 270 -19.90 13.03 14.90
C PRO A 270 -20.28 12.57 16.32
N GLY A 271 -19.68 13.15 17.36
CA GLY A 271 -20.05 12.82 18.74
C GLY A 271 -19.61 11.43 19.20
N ASN A 272 -18.59 10.85 18.56
CA ASN A 272 -18.00 9.56 18.93
C ASN A 272 -17.50 9.56 20.39
N THR A 273 -17.09 10.74 20.90
CA THR A 273 -16.79 10.99 22.31
C THR A 273 -17.71 12.05 22.90
N LYS A 274 -17.80 12.13 24.24
CA LYS A 274 -18.53 13.23 24.90
C LYS A 274 -17.97 14.61 24.53
N ALA A 275 -16.64 14.72 24.44
CA ALA A 275 -15.98 15.96 24.06
C ALA A 275 -16.48 16.44 22.68
N GLN A 276 -16.49 15.54 21.69
CA GLN A 276 -17.04 15.81 20.37
C GLN A 276 -18.54 16.13 20.41
N GLY A 277 -19.30 15.48 21.30
CA GLY A 277 -20.73 15.73 21.50
C GLY A 277 -21.04 17.19 21.83
N TYR A 278 -20.20 17.87 22.63
CA TYR A 278 -20.37 19.29 22.94
C TYR A 278 -20.33 20.19 21.69
N HIS A 279 -19.69 19.75 20.61
CA HIS A 279 -19.64 20.52 19.36
C HIS A 279 -20.92 20.41 18.52
N ILE A 280 -21.72 19.35 18.71
CA ILE A 280 -22.93 19.10 17.91
C ILE A 280 -24.24 19.38 18.68
N PHE A 281 -24.28 19.16 20.00
CA PHE A 281 -25.46 19.41 20.83
C PHE A 281 -25.51 20.85 21.37
N LYS A 282 -25.48 21.86 20.48
CA LYS A 282 -25.43 23.28 20.86
C LYS A 282 -26.79 23.90 21.12
N SER A 283 -27.77 23.55 20.29
CA SER A 283 -29.14 24.07 20.33
C SER A 283 -30.10 23.02 20.87
N ASP A 284 -31.28 23.45 21.31
CA ASP A 284 -32.33 22.51 21.71
C ASP A 284 -32.81 21.71 20.49
N GLY A 285 -33.18 20.45 20.72
CA GLY A 285 -33.53 19.51 19.66
C GLY A 285 -32.35 18.68 19.14
N GLU A 286 -32.56 18.05 17.98
CA GLU A 286 -31.59 17.16 17.34
C GLU A 286 -30.58 17.95 16.49
N PRO A 287 -29.27 17.66 16.59
CA PRO A 287 -28.26 18.15 15.65
C PRO A 287 -28.66 17.96 14.18
N GLN A 288 -28.55 19.03 13.40
CA GLN A 288 -28.91 19.02 11.98
C GLN A 288 -27.67 18.89 11.10
N PHE A 289 -27.79 18.04 10.08
CA PHE A 289 -26.74 17.80 9.09
C PHE A 289 -27.29 18.04 7.69
N LYS A 290 -26.42 18.42 6.76
CA LYS A 290 -26.76 18.45 5.33
C LYS A 290 -27.27 17.07 4.91
N LYS A 291 -28.23 17.05 3.98
CA LYS A 291 -28.79 15.80 3.41
C LYS A 291 -27.96 15.26 2.25
N THR A 292 -27.20 16.13 1.60
CA THR A 292 -26.33 15.82 0.46
C THR A 292 -24.98 16.52 0.60
N LEU A 293 -23.96 15.96 -0.05
CA LEU A 293 -22.65 16.57 -0.27
C LEU A 293 -22.33 16.56 -1.76
N TYR A 294 -21.89 17.69 -2.30
CA TYR A 294 -21.44 17.80 -3.67
C TYR A 294 -20.00 17.28 -3.79
N ILE A 295 -19.82 16.12 -4.42
CA ILE A 295 -18.54 15.40 -4.50
C ILE A 295 -18.40 14.77 -5.88
N ASN A 296 -17.28 15.04 -6.55
CA ASN A 296 -16.99 14.57 -7.90
C ASN A 296 -18.11 14.95 -8.88
N LYS A 297 -18.52 16.23 -8.83
CA LYS A 297 -19.57 16.82 -9.67
C LYS A 297 -20.97 16.20 -9.52
N GLU A 298 -21.24 15.53 -8.41
CA GLU A 298 -22.53 14.89 -8.12
C GLU A 298 -23.00 15.20 -6.69
N ASP A 299 -24.30 15.45 -6.52
CA ASP A 299 -24.92 15.56 -5.20
C ASP A 299 -25.15 14.17 -4.59
N ARG A 300 -24.31 13.80 -3.63
CA ARG A 300 -24.38 12.49 -2.98
C ARG A 300 -25.19 12.56 -1.70
N LYS A 301 -26.23 11.73 -1.62
CA LYS A 301 -27.05 11.58 -0.41
C LYS A 301 -26.21 11.07 0.75
N ILE A 302 -26.35 11.73 1.90
CA ILE A 302 -25.78 11.27 3.16
C ILE A 302 -26.73 10.23 3.79
N ASN A 303 -26.18 9.07 4.12
CA ASN A 303 -26.82 8.11 5.00
C ASN A 303 -26.46 8.48 6.45
N LYS A 304 -27.49 8.83 7.23
CA LYS A 304 -27.37 9.16 8.64
C LYS A 304 -27.85 7.98 9.47
N ASN A 305 -26.98 7.47 10.33
CA ASN A 305 -27.33 6.54 11.40
C ASN A 305 -26.97 7.15 12.76
N TYR A 306 -27.55 6.60 13.80
CA TYR A 306 -27.33 6.95 15.19
C TYR A 306 -26.47 5.88 15.85
N HIS A 307 -25.59 6.27 16.77
CA HIS A 307 -24.89 5.31 17.60
C HIS A 307 -24.77 5.75 19.05
N ILE A 308 -24.74 4.78 19.96
CA ILE A 308 -24.38 4.98 21.36
C ILE A 308 -23.19 4.08 21.66
N LYS A 309 -22.13 4.63 22.23
CA LYS A 309 -20.97 3.85 22.67
C LYS A 309 -20.86 3.83 24.17
N PHE A 310 -20.55 2.65 24.70
CA PHE A 310 -20.18 2.42 26.09
C PHE A 310 -18.69 2.07 26.13
N SER A 311 -17.93 2.86 26.88
CA SER A 311 -16.47 2.80 26.92
C SER A 311 -15.95 2.82 28.35
N GLY A 312 -14.72 2.36 28.55
CA GLY A 312 -13.96 2.54 29.79
C GLY A 312 -12.58 3.10 29.43
N GLN A 313 -11.52 2.39 29.80
CA GLN A 313 -10.18 2.64 29.25
C GLN A 313 -10.11 2.39 27.74
N SER A 314 -10.99 1.53 27.23
CA SER A 314 -11.18 1.22 25.81
C SER A 314 -12.67 0.98 25.52
N TYR A 315 -13.02 0.86 24.24
CA TYR A 315 -14.38 0.52 23.81
C TYR A 315 -14.85 -0.80 24.45
N ILE A 316 -16.07 -0.82 24.99
CA ILE A 316 -16.67 -2.02 25.61
C ILE A 316 -17.71 -2.63 24.67
N THR A 317 -18.72 -1.83 24.31
CA THR A 317 -19.84 -2.21 23.44
C THR A 317 -20.59 -0.96 22.97
N GLY A 318 -21.57 -1.13 22.09
CA GLY A 318 -22.35 -0.04 21.51
C GLY A 318 -23.54 -0.56 20.72
N LEU A 319 -24.35 0.38 20.25
CA LEU A 319 -25.51 0.12 19.40
C LEU A 319 -25.59 1.12 18.25
N TRP A 320 -26.12 0.68 17.12
CA TRP A 320 -26.32 1.47 15.91
C TRP A 320 -27.77 1.34 15.47
N ALA A 321 -28.45 2.47 15.31
CA ALA A 321 -29.86 2.55 15.03
C ALA A 321 -30.13 3.50 13.85
N GLY A 322 -31.18 3.22 13.09
CA GLY A 322 -31.77 4.14 12.12
C GLY A 322 -32.92 4.95 12.73
N GLU A 323 -33.43 5.94 11.99
CA GLU A 323 -34.55 6.80 12.45
C GLU A 323 -35.79 5.99 12.87
N LYS A 324 -36.07 4.89 12.15
CA LYS A 324 -37.22 4.01 12.39
C LYS A 324 -37.13 3.18 13.67
N ASP A 325 -35.99 3.12 14.33
CA ASP A 325 -35.80 2.28 15.53
C ASP A 325 -36.21 3.02 16.81
N PHE A 326 -36.50 4.32 16.73
CA PHE A 326 -36.85 5.16 17.88
C PHE A 326 -38.38 5.38 17.98
N LYS A 327 -38.92 5.25 19.20
CA LYS A 327 -40.28 5.75 19.56
C LYS A 327 -40.27 7.19 20.09
N LYS A 328 -39.14 7.63 20.64
CA LYS A 328 -38.97 8.96 21.23
C LYS A 328 -37.63 9.58 20.84
N PRO A 329 -37.53 10.91 20.73
CA PRO A 329 -36.26 11.59 20.48
C PRO A 329 -35.23 11.30 21.57
N LEU A 330 -34.13 10.63 21.21
CA LEU A 330 -32.99 10.40 22.13
C LEU A 330 -31.93 11.49 22.00
N TYR A 331 -31.61 11.88 20.77
CA TYR A 331 -30.49 12.74 20.44
C TYR A 331 -30.86 14.21 20.60
N THR A 332 -31.22 14.60 21.82
CA THR A 332 -31.49 15.99 22.20
C THR A 332 -30.37 16.55 23.06
N LYS A 333 -30.21 17.87 23.08
CA LYS A 333 -29.29 18.55 23.99
C LYS A 333 -29.51 18.13 25.45
N ALA A 334 -30.75 18.17 25.94
CA ALA A 334 -31.06 17.77 27.32
C ALA A 334 -30.61 16.34 27.63
N ASN A 335 -30.92 15.38 26.76
CA ASN A 335 -30.53 13.99 26.96
C ASN A 335 -29.01 13.82 26.91
N PHE A 336 -28.33 14.47 25.97
CA PHE A 336 -26.87 14.44 25.89
C PHE A 336 -26.22 14.96 27.19
N TYR A 337 -26.62 16.13 27.69
CA TYR A 337 -26.01 16.69 28.90
C TYR A 337 -26.28 15.84 30.15
N ASN A 338 -27.49 15.29 30.28
CA ASN A 338 -27.89 14.49 31.44
C ASN A 338 -27.32 13.06 31.41
N HIS A 339 -27.26 12.45 30.23
CA HIS A 339 -27.00 11.02 30.10
C HIS A 339 -25.65 10.67 29.45
N SER A 340 -24.86 11.63 28.93
CA SER A 340 -23.49 11.35 28.43
C SER A 340 -22.38 11.46 29.49
N GLY A 341 -21.25 10.82 29.23
CA GLY A 341 -20.04 10.84 30.08
C GLY A 341 -20.01 9.72 31.10
N ARG A 342 -19.32 9.94 32.21
CA ARG A 342 -19.09 8.92 33.22
C ARG A 342 -20.35 8.57 34.00
N LYS A 343 -20.69 7.28 34.02
CA LYS A 343 -21.88 6.71 34.65
C LYS A 343 -21.51 5.57 35.59
N LYS A 344 -21.75 5.81 36.87
CA LYS A 344 -21.52 4.87 37.97
C LYS A 344 -22.70 3.92 38.16
N LYS A 345 -22.41 2.64 38.42
CA LYS A 345 -23.39 1.54 38.58
C LYS A 345 -24.48 1.88 39.58
N SER A 346 -24.10 2.27 40.79
CA SER A 346 -25.02 2.57 41.90
C SER A 346 -25.89 3.81 41.73
N LEU A 347 -25.61 4.68 40.76
CA LEU A 347 -26.25 5.99 40.63
C LEU A 347 -27.01 6.17 39.31
N HIS A 348 -26.53 5.56 38.22
CA HIS A 348 -26.94 5.97 36.88
C HIS A 348 -27.44 4.84 36.00
N TRP A 349 -27.05 3.59 36.25
CA TRP A 349 -27.30 2.50 35.28
C TRP A 349 -28.79 2.21 35.11
N ASP A 350 -29.57 2.24 36.19
CA ASP A 350 -31.03 2.07 36.11
C ASP A 350 -31.70 3.20 35.34
N SER A 351 -31.24 4.45 35.54
CA SER A 351 -31.74 5.60 34.77
C SER A 351 -31.41 5.48 33.27
N ILE A 352 -30.22 4.99 32.93
CA ILE A 352 -29.83 4.75 31.53
C ILE A 352 -30.66 3.63 30.92
N LYS A 353 -30.83 2.52 31.66
CA LYS A 353 -31.67 1.40 31.22
C LYS A 353 -33.10 1.86 30.94
N ASN A 354 -33.70 2.62 31.88
CA ASN A 354 -35.06 3.15 31.72
C ASN A 354 -35.16 4.13 30.55
N LEU A 355 -34.14 4.98 30.33
CA LEU A 355 -34.08 5.85 29.17
C LEU A 355 -34.15 5.02 27.88
N LEU A 356 -33.25 4.05 27.71
CA LEU A 356 -33.18 3.26 26.49
C LEU A 356 -34.42 2.36 26.29
N ASP A 357 -34.95 1.74 27.35
CA ASP A 357 -36.19 0.96 27.34
C ASP A 357 -37.41 1.80 26.90
N THR A 358 -37.42 3.10 27.23
CA THR A 358 -38.51 4.01 26.84
C THR A 358 -38.25 4.79 25.56
N THR A 359 -37.09 4.62 24.93
CA THR A 359 -36.66 5.34 23.73
C THR A 359 -36.74 4.50 22.46
N PHE A 360 -36.38 3.22 22.51
CA PHE A 360 -36.38 2.34 21.34
C PHE A 360 -37.73 1.65 21.14
N ASN A 361 -38.06 1.37 19.88
CA ASN A 361 -39.21 0.55 19.51
C ASN A 361 -39.05 -0.88 20.06
N ASP A 362 -40.17 -1.55 20.33
CA ASP A 362 -40.16 -2.87 20.96
C ASP A 362 -39.53 -3.94 20.04
N ASP A 363 -39.55 -3.72 18.72
CA ASP A 363 -38.90 -4.57 17.72
C ASP A 363 -37.36 -4.39 17.66
N TYR A 364 -36.81 -3.39 18.37
CA TYR A 364 -35.37 -3.13 18.45
C TYR A 364 -34.86 -3.49 19.85
N ASP A 365 -34.46 -4.76 20.04
CA ASP A 365 -33.85 -5.23 21.29
C ASP A 365 -32.43 -4.67 21.45
N TRP A 366 -32.37 -3.45 21.99
CA TRP A 366 -31.11 -2.74 22.22
C TRP A 366 -30.20 -3.46 23.23
N LYS A 367 -30.77 -4.25 24.17
CA LYS A 367 -30.02 -4.97 25.19
C LYS A 367 -29.28 -6.14 24.56
N GLU A 368 -29.97 -6.92 23.72
CA GLU A 368 -29.33 -8.00 22.96
C GLU A 368 -28.27 -7.43 22.00
N TYR A 369 -28.61 -6.37 21.26
CA TYR A 369 -27.73 -5.76 20.27
C TYR A 369 -26.38 -5.36 20.89
N CYS A 370 -26.40 -4.60 21.98
CA CYS A 370 -25.18 -4.17 22.66
C CYS A 370 -24.66 -5.18 23.70
N LYS A 371 -25.33 -6.33 23.87
CA LYS A 371 -25.02 -7.35 24.87
C LYS A 371 -24.94 -6.76 26.29
N TRP A 372 -25.92 -5.93 26.63
CA TRP A 372 -25.96 -5.12 27.86
C TRP A 372 -25.66 -5.94 29.11
N ASP A 373 -26.37 -7.05 29.31
CA ASP A 373 -26.20 -7.86 30.53
C ASP A 373 -24.79 -8.45 30.60
N LYS A 374 -24.38 -9.17 29.56
CA LYS A 374 -23.08 -9.82 29.48
C LYS A 374 -21.88 -8.86 29.56
N LYS A 375 -21.97 -7.68 28.91
CA LYS A 375 -20.82 -6.76 28.76
C LYS A 375 -20.76 -5.70 29.86
N LEU A 376 -21.88 -5.38 30.50
CA LEU A 376 -21.98 -4.31 31.49
C LEU A 376 -22.50 -4.82 32.85
N ILE A 377 -23.68 -5.45 32.92
CA ILE A 377 -24.30 -5.85 34.20
C ILE A 377 -23.50 -6.94 34.92
N ASP A 378 -23.23 -8.04 34.23
CA ASP A 378 -22.55 -9.24 34.73
C ASP A 378 -21.02 -9.08 34.76
N SER A 379 -20.54 -7.88 34.43
CA SER A 379 -19.12 -7.54 34.50
C SER A 379 -18.77 -7.00 35.89
N ASN A 380 -17.48 -7.07 36.26
CA ASN A 380 -16.95 -6.46 37.48
C ASN A 380 -16.82 -4.92 37.38
N ARG A 381 -17.47 -4.28 36.41
CA ARG A 381 -17.38 -2.83 36.20
C ARG A 381 -18.28 -2.09 37.18
N THR A 382 -17.73 -1.05 37.80
CA THR A 382 -18.46 -0.12 38.66
C THR A 382 -18.85 1.17 37.94
N GLN A 383 -18.30 1.40 36.74
CA GLN A 383 -18.57 2.56 35.90
C GLN A 383 -18.25 2.30 34.42
N PHE A 384 -18.87 3.10 33.55
CA PHE A 384 -18.51 3.26 32.14
C PHE A 384 -18.73 4.72 31.71
N ASP A 385 -18.15 5.11 30.59
CA ASP A 385 -18.43 6.35 29.88
C ASP A 385 -19.41 6.07 28.73
N ILE A 386 -20.37 6.95 28.50
CA ILE A 386 -21.34 6.83 27.40
C ILE A 386 -21.28 8.07 26.49
N SER A 387 -21.30 7.86 25.17
CA SER A 387 -21.40 8.92 24.17
C SER A 387 -22.57 8.67 23.23
N PHE A 388 -23.24 9.76 22.84
CA PHE A 388 -24.26 9.79 21.81
C PHE A 388 -23.67 10.43 20.57
N GLY A 389 -23.62 9.68 19.48
CA GLY A 389 -23.08 10.15 18.22
C GLY A 389 -23.85 9.68 17.00
N TYR A 390 -23.36 10.10 15.85
CA TYR A 390 -23.91 9.79 14.54
C TYR A 390 -22.87 9.04 13.71
N GLU A 391 -23.33 8.33 12.71
CA GLU A 391 -22.51 7.90 11.59
C GLU A 391 -23.10 8.57 10.35
N LEU A 392 -22.30 9.42 9.70
CA LEU A 392 -22.66 10.05 8.44
C LEU A 392 -21.80 9.42 7.37
N SER A 393 -22.42 8.80 6.38
CA SER A 393 -21.70 8.17 5.29
C SER A 393 -22.22 8.59 3.92
N ILE A 394 -21.30 8.72 2.99
CA ILE A 394 -21.59 8.75 1.55
C ILE A 394 -21.03 7.48 0.94
N SER A 395 -21.52 7.09 -0.22
CA SER A 395 -20.98 5.92 -0.94
C SER A 395 -20.78 6.26 -2.40
N ILE A 396 -19.60 5.94 -2.92
CA ILE A 396 -19.21 6.14 -4.30
C ILE A 396 -19.13 4.76 -4.98
N PRO A 397 -19.89 4.52 -6.06
CA PRO A 397 -19.76 3.32 -6.88
C PRO A 397 -18.32 3.10 -7.33
N PHE A 398 -17.83 1.87 -7.21
CA PHE A 398 -16.44 1.56 -7.56
C PHE A 398 -16.14 1.89 -9.02
N LYS A 399 -17.10 1.70 -9.93
CA LYS A 399 -16.95 2.05 -11.35
C LYS A 399 -16.56 3.52 -11.56
N GLU A 400 -17.03 4.43 -10.73
CA GLU A 400 -16.63 5.84 -10.81
C GLU A 400 -15.17 6.02 -10.39
N LEU A 401 -14.71 5.29 -9.37
CA LEU A 401 -13.31 5.30 -8.97
C LEU A 401 -12.39 4.70 -10.04
N GLN A 402 -12.86 3.68 -10.77
CA GLN A 402 -12.14 3.11 -11.91
C GLN A 402 -11.94 4.10 -13.05
N LEU A 403 -12.89 5.01 -13.27
CA LEU A 403 -12.77 6.07 -14.27
C LEU A 403 -11.80 7.18 -13.83
N LEU A 404 -11.64 7.38 -12.52
CA LEU A 404 -10.72 8.38 -11.95
C LEU A 404 -9.27 7.88 -11.90
N ASP A 405 -9.06 6.59 -11.63
CA ASP A 405 -7.75 5.97 -11.50
C ASP A 405 -7.49 4.97 -12.63
N THR A 406 -7.02 5.49 -13.76
CA THR A 406 -6.71 4.71 -14.96
C THR A 406 -5.22 4.42 -15.11
N ASP A 407 -4.35 5.35 -14.69
CA ASP A 407 -2.90 5.20 -14.73
C ASP A 407 -2.34 4.76 -13.38
N LYS A 408 -1.66 3.62 -13.36
CA LYS A 408 -1.02 3.07 -12.15
C LYS A 408 0.07 3.99 -11.56
N ASN A 409 0.66 4.86 -12.36
CA ASN A 409 1.74 5.76 -11.95
C ASN A 409 1.22 7.12 -11.45
N ASP A 410 -0.07 7.40 -11.59
CA ASP A 410 -0.67 8.67 -11.19
C ASP A 410 -1.78 8.45 -10.15
N LEU A 411 -1.64 9.07 -8.99
CA LEU A 411 -2.63 9.03 -7.90
C LEU A 411 -3.44 10.32 -7.79
N THR A 412 -3.17 11.33 -8.63
CA THR A 412 -3.64 12.71 -8.47
C THR A 412 -5.17 12.80 -8.35
N ASN A 413 -5.91 12.09 -9.21
CA ASN A 413 -7.37 12.12 -9.18
C ASN A 413 -7.97 11.46 -7.94
N LEU A 414 -7.36 10.38 -7.44
CA LEU A 414 -7.79 9.75 -6.18
C LEU A 414 -7.51 10.65 -4.99
N ILE A 415 -6.33 11.28 -4.96
CA ILE A 415 -5.94 12.26 -3.94
C ILE A 415 -6.94 13.42 -3.92
N HIS A 416 -7.25 13.98 -5.09
CA HIS A 416 -8.22 15.07 -5.23
C HIS A 416 -9.60 14.66 -4.70
N LEU A 417 -10.10 13.48 -5.07
CA LEU A 417 -11.38 12.97 -4.57
C LEU A 417 -11.40 12.87 -3.04
N ILE A 418 -10.35 12.28 -2.43
CA ILE A 418 -10.28 12.10 -0.98
C ILE A 418 -10.27 13.47 -0.27
N ASN A 419 -9.55 14.45 -0.82
CA ASN A 419 -9.53 15.82 -0.32
C ASN A 419 -10.89 16.51 -0.45
N GLU A 420 -11.56 16.35 -1.59
CA GLU A 420 -12.90 16.87 -1.81
C GLU A 420 -13.91 16.30 -0.80
N VAL A 421 -13.87 14.98 -0.56
CA VAL A 421 -14.69 14.32 0.47
C VAL A 421 -14.43 14.91 1.85
N LYS A 422 -13.15 15.11 2.22
CA LYS A 422 -12.77 15.68 3.51
C LYS A 422 -13.32 17.09 3.71
N GLU A 423 -13.13 17.97 2.74
CA GLU A 423 -13.64 19.35 2.83
C GLU A 423 -15.17 19.41 2.77
N ALA A 424 -15.82 18.53 2.00
CA ALA A 424 -17.26 18.41 2.00
C ALA A 424 -17.81 18.04 3.39
N PHE A 425 -17.23 17.01 4.03
CA PHE A 425 -17.62 16.61 5.39
C PHE A 425 -17.38 17.69 6.44
N LYS A 426 -16.30 18.48 6.33
CA LYS A 426 -16.01 19.59 7.25
C LYS A 426 -17.16 20.59 7.38
N THR A 427 -17.98 20.73 6.32
CA THR A 427 -19.13 21.64 6.26
C THR A 427 -20.49 20.94 6.45
N VAL A 428 -20.51 19.67 6.87
CA VAL A 428 -21.75 18.86 6.94
C VAL A 428 -22.68 19.28 8.08
N LEU A 429 -22.13 19.76 9.19
CA LEU A 429 -22.89 20.20 10.36
C LEU A 429 -23.54 21.56 10.08
N ILE A 430 -24.87 21.64 10.22
CA ILE A 430 -25.64 22.88 10.10
C ILE A 430 -25.63 23.54 11.50
N LYS A 431 -25.08 24.75 11.59
CA LYS A 431 -24.90 25.47 12.87
C LYS A 431 -26.20 26.02 13.41
#